data_AF-A0A7J6PZP9-F1
#
_entry.id   AF-A0A7J6PZP9-F1
#
_cell.length_a   1.000
_cell.length_b   1.000
_cell.length_c   1.000
_cell.angle_alpha   90.00
_cell.angle_beta   90.00
_cell.angle_gamma   90.00
#
_symmetry.space_group_name_H-M   'P 1'
#
loop_
_entity.id
_entity.type
_entity.pdbx_description
1 polymer ?
#
loop_
_entity_poly.entity_id
_entity_poly.type
_entity_poly.pdbx_seq_one_letter_code
_entity_poly.pdbx_strand_id
1 'polypeptide(L)'
;VSRPGHVTHTVGFPMDYMTYGGGFIYHMKDNLVHLGFVTGLGYTNTNRSPYMELQKYKTHEMLRGLLDGGKCVGYGARVINCGWY
;
A
#
# COMPACT_ATOMS: atom_id res chain seq x y z
N VAL A 1 1.04 -16.36 5.50
CA VAL A 1 2.32 -16.65 6.20
C VAL A 1 3.42 -15.81 5.58
N SER A 2 4.23 -15.12 6.39
CA SER A 2 5.33 -14.27 5.90
C SER A 2 6.47 -15.10 5.28
N ARG A 3 7.13 -14.56 4.25
CA ARG A 3 8.35 -15.11 3.62
C ARG A 3 9.50 -14.10 3.81
N PRO A 4 10.23 -14.14 4.95
CA PRO A 4 11.18 -13.08 5.31
C PRO A 4 12.16 -12.74 4.19
N GLY A 5 12.31 -11.45 3.88
CA GLY A 5 13.17 -10.95 2.81
C GLY A 5 12.49 -10.87 1.43
N HIS A 6 11.26 -11.36 1.30
CA HIS A 6 10.47 -11.16 0.08
C HIS A 6 9.93 -9.73 0.00
N VAL A 7 10.07 -9.12 -1.18
CA VAL A 7 9.68 -7.74 -1.46
C VAL A 7 8.75 -7.75 -2.67
N THR A 8 7.63 -7.03 -2.56
CA THR A 8 6.69 -6.84 -3.67
C THR A 8 6.31 -5.37 -3.79
N HIS A 9 6.33 -4.87 -5.02
CA HIS A 9 5.79 -3.57 -5.40
C HIS A 9 4.65 -3.78 -6.39
N THR A 10 3.59 -2.99 -6.26
CA THR A 10 2.42 -3.08 -7.13
C THR A 10 2.05 -1.72 -7.69
N VAL A 11 1.58 -1.71 -8.94
CA VAL A 11 0.99 -0.56 -9.60
C VAL A 11 -0.41 -0.93 -10.12
N GLY A 12 -1.23 0.08 -10.44
CA GLY A 12 -2.62 -0.13 -10.85
C GLY A 12 -3.56 -0.08 -9.65
N PHE A 13 -4.33 -1.15 -9.41
CA PHE A 13 -5.38 -1.15 -8.39
C PHE A 13 -4.89 -0.62 -7.02
N PRO A 14 -5.64 0.27 -6.35
CA PRO A 14 -6.97 0.81 -6.69
C PRO A 14 -6.96 2.06 -7.60
N MET A 15 -5.79 2.47 -8.09
CA MET A 15 -5.62 3.71 -8.86
C MET A 15 -6.06 3.57 -10.31
N ASP A 16 -6.47 4.70 -10.86
CA ASP A 16 -6.60 4.91 -12.29
C ASP A 16 -5.22 5.14 -12.95
N TYR A 17 -5.17 5.11 -14.28
CA TYR A 17 -3.93 5.28 -15.06
C TYR A 17 -3.35 6.69 -15.00
N MET A 18 -4.11 7.69 -14.55
CA MET A 18 -3.69 9.10 -14.51
C MET A 18 -3.11 9.50 -13.17
N THR A 19 -3.32 8.69 -12.13
CA THR A 19 -2.89 9.02 -10.78
C THR A 19 -1.66 8.24 -10.39
N TYR A 20 -0.58 8.96 -10.09
CA TYR A 20 0.64 8.37 -9.58
C TYR A 20 0.38 7.70 -8.23
N GLY A 21 0.81 6.46 -8.10
CA GLY A 21 0.70 5.71 -6.85
C GLY A 21 1.09 4.25 -7.01
N GLY A 22 1.10 3.55 -5.89
CA GLY A 22 1.47 2.14 -5.84
C GLY A 22 1.48 1.59 -4.42
N GLY A 23 1.53 0.28 -4.33
CA GLY A 23 1.62 -0.44 -3.07
C GLY A 23 3.01 -1.04 -2.87
N PHE A 24 3.37 -1.24 -1.61
CA PHE A 24 4.55 -1.98 -1.22
C PHE A 24 4.21 -3.00 -0.14
N ILE A 25 4.82 -4.17 -0.22
CA ILE A 25 4.62 -5.29 0.70
C ILE A 25 6.00 -5.86 1.02
N TYR A 26 6.40 -5.75 2.28
CA TYR A 26 7.70 -6.22 2.76
C TYR A 26 7.49 -7.30 3.82
N HIS A 27 8.05 -8.46 3.57
CA HIS A 27 7.96 -9.59 4.50
C HIS A 27 9.09 -9.55 5.51
N MET A 28 8.72 -9.42 6.78
CA MET A 28 9.65 -9.35 7.92
C MET A 28 9.72 -10.70 8.64
N LYS A 29 10.64 -10.78 9.61
CA LYS A 29 10.71 -11.89 10.58
C LYS A 29 9.45 -11.89 11.49
N ASP A 30 9.31 -12.94 12.30
CA ASP A 30 8.25 -13.06 13.31
C ASP A 30 6.82 -12.98 12.74
N ASN A 31 6.65 -13.47 11.50
CA ASN A 31 5.39 -13.46 10.76
C ASN A 31 4.78 -12.04 10.58
N LEU A 32 5.64 -11.00 10.59
CA LEU A 32 5.23 -9.63 10.32
C LEU A 32 5.30 -9.31 8.83
N VAL A 33 4.39 -8.45 8.38
CA VAL A 33 4.36 -7.90 7.02
C VAL A 33 4.16 -6.38 7.13
N HIS A 34 5.06 -5.61 6.54
CA HIS A 34 4.83 -4.19 6.33
C HIS A 34 4.14 -4.00 4.99
N LEU A 35 2.90 -3.53 5.05
CA LEU A 35 2.11 -3.18 3.87
C LEU A 35 1.85 -1.69 3.89
N GLY A 36 2.04 -1.04 2.75
CA GLY A 36 1.67 0.36 2.61
C GLY A 36 1.30 0.72 1.19
N PHE A 37 0.82 1.96 1.07
CA PHE A 37 0.30 2.50 -0.16
C PHE A 37 0.75 3.95 -0.30
N VAL A 38 1.17 4.32 -1.50
CA VAL A 38 1.63 5.65 -1.86
C VAL A 38 0.67 6.20 -2.91
N THR A 39 0.26 7.45 -2.73
CA THR A 39 -0.45 8.23 -3.75
C THR A 39 0.27 9.56 -3.91
N GLY A 40 0.48 9.98 -5.16
CA GLY A 40 0.98 11.33 -5.45
C GLY A 40 -0.05 12.37 -5.03
N LEU A 41 0.41 13.52 -4.54
CA LEU A 41 -0.47 14.61 -4.09
C LEU A 41 -0.99 15.48 -5.25
N GLY A 42 -0.60 15.20 -6.49
CA GLY A 42 -1.06 15.89 -7.70
C GLY A 42 -2.32 15.31 -8.33
N TYR A 43 -3.14 14.55 -7.60
CA TYR A 43 -4.40 14.01 -8.13
C TYR A 43 -5.42 15.13 -8.35
N THR A 44 -6.25 14.99 -9.38
CA THR A 44 -7.30 15.97 -9.73
C THR A 44 -8.58 15.81 -8.93
N ASN A 45 -8.85 14.60 -8.42
CA ASN A 45 -10.05 14.31 -7.64
C ASN A 45 -9.89 14.78 -6.18
N THR A 46 -10.55 15.89 -5.83
CA THR A 46 -10.49 16.49 -4.49
C THR A 46 -11.11 15.65 -3.37
N ASN A 47 -11.95 14.66 -3.71
CA ASN A 47 -12.57 13.77 -2.74
C ASN A 47 -11.72 12.52 -2.43
N ARG A 48 -10.53 12.39 -3.02
CA ARG A 48 -9.69 11.20 -2.83
C ARG A 48 -9.05 11.20 -1.45
N SER A 49 -9.23 10.11 -0.72
CA SER A 49 -8.61 9.89 0.59
C SER A 49 -7.50 8.84 0.48
N PRO A 50 -6.21 9.20 0.68
CA PRO A 50 -5.10 8.25 0.67
C PRO A 50 -5.31 7.05 1.62
N TYR A 51 -5.94 7.32 2.77
CA TYR A 51 -6.27 6.27 3.74
C TYR A 51 -7.29 5.28 3.17
N MET A 52 -8.36 5.77 2.54
CA MET A 52 -9.38 4.90 1.97
C MET A 52 -8.86 4.11 0.78
N GLU A 53 -7.96 4.68 -0.02
CA GLU A 53 -7.29 3.93 -1.09
C GLU A 53 -6.43 2.80 -0.51
N LEU A 54 -5.73 3.01 0.61
CA LEU A 54 -5.04 1.92 1.32
C LEU A 54 -6.02 0.84 1.84
N GLN A 55 -7.19 1.22 2.36
CA GLN A 55 -8.21 0.25 2.78
C GLN A 55 -8.72 -0.57 1.60
N LYS A 56 -9.00 0.09 0.47
CA LYS A 56 -9.41 -0.57 -0.77
C LYS A 56 -8.31 -1.45 -1.34
N TYR A 57 -7.06 -1.01 -1.33
CA TYR A 57 -5.90 -1.79 -1.75
C TYR A 57 -5.84 -3.15 -1.03
N LYS A 58 -6.05 -3.16 0.29
CA LYS A 58 -6.07 -4.38 1.11
C LYS A 58 -7.16 -5.38 0.73
N THR A 59 -8.20 -4.98 -0.01
CA THR A 59 -9.25 -5.91 -0.46
C THR A 59 -8.88 -6.67 -1.73
N HIS A 60 -7.78 -6.31 -2.41
CA HIS A 60 -7.31 -7.02 -3.60
C HIS A 60 -7.03 -8.50 -3.26
N GLU A 61 -7.40 -9.44 -4.15
CA GLU A 61 -7.36 -10.89 -3.86
C GLU A 61 -5.99 -11.37 -3.33
N MET A 62 -4.91 -10.91 -3.98
CA MET A 62 -3.53 -11.19 -3.57
C MET A 62 -3.24 -10.78 -2.11
N LEU A 63 -3.76 -9.63 -1.68
CA LEU A 63 -3.56 -9.10 -0.33
C LEU A 63 -4.54 -9.67 0.67
N ARG A 64 -5.79 -9.89 0.27
CA ARG A 64 -6.81 -10.47 1.12
C ARG A 64 -6.37 -11.85 1.62
N GLY A 65 -5.81 -12.68 0.74
CA GLY A 65 -5.26 -13.98 1.14
C GLY A 65 -4.01 -13.86 2.02
N LEU A 66 -3.19 -12.82 1.84
CA LEU A 66 -2.01 -12.59 2.67
C LEU A 66 -2.37 -12.12 4.09
N LEU A 67 -3.41 -11.29 4.21
CA LEU A 67 -3.84 -10.64 5.45
C LEU A 67 -4.88 -11.44 6.23
N ASP A 68 -5.38 -12.55 5.67
CA ASP A 68 -6.41 -13.36 6.31
C ASP A 68 -5.95 -13.91 7.66
N GLY A 69 -6.79 -13.77 8.68
CA GLY A 69 -6.44 -14.07 10.09
C GLY A 69 -5.36 -13.16 10.71
N GLY A 70 -4.85 -12.17 9.97
CA GLY A 70 -3.85 -11.23 10.45
C GLY A 70 -4.42 -10.14 11.35
N LYS A 71 -3.57 -9.56 12.19
CA LYS A 71 -3.91 -8.43 13.07
C LYS A 71 -3.04 -7.22 12.73
N CYS A 72 -3.66 -6.04 12.65
CA CYS A 72 -2.94 -4.78 12.54
C CYS A 72 -2.21 -4.49 13.86
N VAL A 73 -0.87 -4.40 13.82
CA VAL A 73 -0.02 -4.10 14.99
C VAL A 73 0.34 -2.62 15.09
N GLY A 74 0.25 -1.88 13.99
CA GLY A 74 0.59 -0.46 13.94
C GLY A 74 0.15 0.17 12.62
N TYR A 75 -0.10 1.48 12.67
CA TYR A 75 -0.50 2.27 11.52
C TYR A 75 0.19 3.65 11.59
N GLY A 76 0.61 4.16 10.44
CA GLY A 76 1.20 5.47 10.32
C GLY A 76 1.11 5.98 8.89
N ALA A 77 1.31 7.29 8.75
CA ALA A 77 1.34 7.97 7.46
C ALA A 77 2.49 8.99 7.45
N ARG A 78 3.12 9.16 6.29
CA ARG A 78 4.18 10.13 6.10
C ARG A 78 4.16 10.63 4.66
N VAL A 79 4.57 11.89 4.47
CA VAL A 79 4.80 12.47 3.16
C VAL A 79 6.26 12.24 2.74
N ILE A 80 6.47 11.90 1.47
CA ILE A 80 7.78 11.72 0.84
C ILE A 80 7.88 12.64 -0.38
N ASN A 81 9.10 13.06 -0.72
CA ASN A 81 9.34 13.82 -1.95
C ASN A 81 9.43 12.86 -3.15
N CYS A 82 8.71 13.17 -4.23
CA CYS A 82 8.76 12.46 -5.51
C CYS A 82 9.06 13.41 -6.69
N GLY A 83 9.63 14.58 -6.42
CA GLY A 83 10.13 15.51 -7.43
C GLY A 83 11.58 15.21 -7.82
N TRP A 84 12.06 15.92 -8.84
CA TRP A 84 13.49 16.00 -9.17
C TRP A 84 14.06 17.34 -8.69
N TYR A 85 15.31 17.63 -9.03
CA TYR A 85 16.04 18.83 -8.59
C TYR A 85 15.38 20.14 -9.05
#